data_AF-A0A951TZ43-F1
#
_entry.id   AF-A0A951TZ43-F1
#
_cell.length_a   1.000
_cell.length_b   1.000
_cell.length_c   1.000
_cell.angle_alpha   90.00
_cell.angle_beta   90.00
_cell.angle_gamma   90.00
#
_symmetry.space_group_name_H-M   'P 1'
#
loop_
_entity.id
_entity.type
_entity.pdbx_description
1 polymer ?
#
loop_
_entity_poly.entity_id
_entity_poly.type
_entity_poly.pdbx_seq_one_letter_code
_entity_poly.pdbx_strand_id
1 'polypeptide(L)'
;MTEGIAATIGNPASTQLQTISFMDEEIAPKLQEIAASQPNALILLSGSIVVDMLENVRIEIEANRFQTAKVADKTVTLTFHPIELALQQLSEQYATGTLTLAISPRPQ
;
A
#
# COMPACT_ATOMS: atom_id res chain seq x y z
N MET A 1 27.17 44.38 9.18
CA MET A 1 25.83 43.78 9.26
C MET A 1 25.89 42.57 8.35
N THR A 2 25.75 41.35 8.88
CA THR A 2 25.93 40.11 8.12
C THR A 2 24.60 39.38 8.18
N GLU A 3 23.85 39.42 7.09
CA GLU A 3 22.55 38.79 6.98
C GLU A 3 22.74 37.27 6.94
N GLY A 4 22.31 36.60 8.01
CA GLY A 4 22.30 35.14 8.09
C GLY A 4 21.15 34.59 7.26
N ILE A 5 21.49 33.85 6.20
CA ILE A 5 20.56 33.00 5.45
C ILE A 5 19.99 31.94 6.40
N ALA A 6 18.74 32.14 6.83
CA ALA A 6 17.98 31.14 7.57
C ALA A 6 17.51 30.05 6.60
N ALA A 7 18.26 28.95 6.52
CA ALA A 7 17.79 27.74 5.86
C ALA A 7 16.79 27.03 6.77
N THR A 8 15.50 27.06 6.43
CA THR A 8 14.51 26.19 7.05
C THR A 8 14.83 24.76 6.65
N ILE A 9 15.49 24.01 7.55
CA ILE A 9 15.67 22.58 7.40
C ILE A 9 14.26 21.97 7.45
N GLY A 10 13.77 21.49 6.31
CA GLY A 10 12.49 20.76 6.25
C GLY A 10 12.54 19.57 7.20
N ASN A 11 11.47 19.35 7.97
CA ASN A 11 11.38 18.21 8.89
C ASN A 11 11.68 16.91 8.12
N PRO A 12 12.48 15.98 8.70
CA PRO A 12 12.74 14.72 8.04
C PRO A 12 11.41 13.99 7.81
N ALA A 13 11.16 13.60 6.56
CA ALA A 13 10.04 12.73 6.24
C ALA A 13 10.25 11.39 6.96
N SER A 14 9.39 11.08 7.92
CA SER A 14 9.43 9.81 8.65
C SER A 14 8.45 8.83 8.01
N THR A 15 8.92 7.64 7.67
CA THR A 15 8.08 6.53 7.20
C THR A 15 7.62 5.71 8.40
N GLN A 16 6.32 5.64 8.62
CA GLN A 16 5.71 4.78 9.62
C GLN A 16 5.44 3.40 9.02
N LEU A 17 5.86 2.35 9.72
CA LEU A 17 5.51 0.97 9.37
C LEU A 17 4.37 0.49 10.26
N GLN A 18 3.32 -0.05 9.64
CA GLN A 18 2.19 -0.66 10.33
C GLN A 18 1.92 -2.03 9.72
N THR A 19 1.60 -3.03 10.54
CA THR A 19 1.18 -4.35 10.02
C THR A 19 -0.31 -4.52 10.23
N ILE A 20 -1.00 -5.00 9.20
CA ILE A 20 -2.39 -5.44 9.26
C ILE A 20 -2.45 -6.93 8.95
N SER A 21 -3.34 -7.63 9.63
CA SER A 21 -3.65 -9.04 9.39
C SER A 21 -5.07 -9.17 8.86
N PHE A 22 -5.28 -10.13 7.97
CA PHE A 22 -6.59 -10.54 7.50
C PHE A 22 -6.87 -11.95 8.02
N MET A 23 -8.06 -12.16 8.59
CA MET A 23 -8.53 -13.45 9.08
C MET A 23 -9.88 -13.79 8.43
N ASP A 24 -9.85 -14.15 7.15
CA ASP A 24 -11.05 -14.42 6.35
C ASP A 24 -12.02 -13.23 6.33
N GLU A 25 -11.49 -12.06 5.94
CA GLU A 25 -12.22 -10.79 5.97
C GLU A 25 -12.05 -10.00 4.66
N GLU A 26 -12.98 -9.09 4.40
CA GLU A 26 -12.95 -8.23 3.21
C GLU A 26 -11.73 -7.30 3.22
N ILE A 27 -11.00 -7.27 2.10
CA ILE A 27 -9.80 -6.45 1.97
C ILE A 27 -10.15 -4.96 1.86
N ALA A 28 -11.14 -4.63 1.02
CA ALA A 28 -11.48 -3.27 0.67
C ALA A 28 -11.83 -2.35 1.85
N PRO A 29 -12.76 -2.68 2.75
CA PRO A 29 -13.14 -1.78 3.84
C PRO A 29 -11.95 -1.42 4.74
N LYS A 30 -11.08 -2.39 5.01
CA LYS A 30 -9.88 -2.18 5.84
C LYS A 30 -8.87 -1.24 5.17
N LEU A 31 -8.60 -1.45 3.87
CA LEU A 31 -7.70 -0.58 3.13
C LEU A 31 -8.30 0.83 2.93
N GLN A 32 -9.62 0.94 2.75
CA GLN A 32 -10.32 2.23 2.65
C GLN A 32 -10.23 3.03 3.94
N GLU A 33 -10.45 2.40 5.10
CA GLU A 33 -10.31 3.06 6.41
C GLU A 33 -8.90 3.65 6.59
N ILE A 34 -7.88 2.86 6.23
CA ILE A 34 -6.48 3.29 6.30
C ILE A 34 -6.22 4.48 5.37
N ALA A 35 -6.64 4.39 4.10
CA ALA A 35 -6.48 5.47 3.14
C ALA A 35 -7.20 6.76 3.59
N ALA A 36 -8.40 6.63 4.15
CA ALA A 36 -9.18 7.75 4.67
C ALA A 36 -8.53 8.39 5.91
N SER A 37 -7.85 7.61 6.76
CA SER A 37 -7.14 8.11 7.94
C SER A 37 -5.86 8.89 7.61
N GLN A 38 -5.31 8.71 6.40
CA GLN A 38 -4.04 9.28 5.95
C GLN A 38 -4.16 9.91 4.54
N PRO A 39 -5.01 10.93 4.35
CA PRO A 39 -5.38 11.43 3.01
C PRO A 39 -4.22 12.05 2.21
N ASN A 40 -3.16 12.51 2.89
CA ASN A 40 -1.97 13.12 2.28
C ASN A 40 -0.72 12.24 2.38
N ALA A 41 -0.88 10.93 2.61
CA ALA A 41 0.23 10.00 2.67
C ALA A 41 0.41 9.23 1.35
N LEU A 42 1.64 8.83 1.07
CA LEU A 42 1.96 7.72 0.20
C LEU A 42 1.93 6.45 1.06
N ILE A 43 1.08 5.50 0.70
CA ILE A 43 0.94 4.23 1.42
C ILE A 43 1.31 3.09 0.47
N LEU A 44 2.37 2.36 0.82
CA LEU A 44 2.87 1.23 0.05
C LEU A 44 2.68 -0.06 0.84
N LEU A 45 2.10 -1.07 0.22
CA LEU A 45 1.80 -2.36 0.80
C LEU A 45 2.90 -3.37 0.41
N SER A 46 3.37 -4.12 1.39
CA SER A 46 4.29 -5.25 1.18
C SER A 46 3.85 -6.43 2.02
N GLY A 47 3.92 -7.64 1.48
CA GLY A 47 3.52 -8.84 2.21
C GLY A 47 2.76 -9.82 1.32
N SER A 48 2.04 -10.74 1.95
CA SER A 48 1.34 -11.80 1.24
C SER A 48 0.01 -12.10 1.89
N ILE A 49 -1.00 -12.23 1.04
CA ILE A 49 -2.34 -12.64 1.42
C ILE A 49 -2.80 -13.76 0.51
N VAL A 50 -3.57 -14.69 1.07
CA VAL A 50 -4.30 -15.71 0.33
C VAL A 50 -5.69 -15.17 0.08
N VAL A 51 -6.15 -15.21 -1.16
CA VAL A 51 -7.48 -14.76 -1.57
C VAL A 51 -8.35 -15.94 -1.98
N ASP A 52 -9.66 -15.80 -1.84
CA ASP A 52 -10.59 -16.90 -2.10
C ASP A 52 -10.83 -17.15 -3.60
N MET A 53 -11.02 -16.06 -4.37
CA MET A 53 -11.52 -16.09 -5.74
C MET A 53 -10.58 -15.33 -6.70
N LEU A 54 -9.60 -16.03 -7.25
CA LEU A 54 -8.60 -15.46 -8.15
C LEU A 54 -9.17 -14.82 -9.42
N GLU A 55 -10.34 -15.28 -9.88
CA GLU A 55 -11.02 -14.77 -11.07
C GLU A 55 -11.34 -13.28 -10.98
N ASN A 56 -11.45 -12.75 -9.76
CA ASN A 56 -11.74 -11.34 -9.51
C ASN A 56 -10.48 -10.52 -9.20
N VAL A 57 -9.29 -11.13 -9.17
CA VAL A 57 -8.02 -10.42 -8.99
C VAL A 57 -7.48 -9.96 -10.33
N ARG A 58 -7.45 -8.64 -10.54
CA ARG A 58 -7.00 -8.03 -11.79
C ARG A 58 -5.63 -7.38 -11.63
N ILE A 59 -4.55 -8.17 -11.71
CA ILE A 59 -3.19 -7.62 -11.75
C ILE A 59 -2.77 -7.42 -13.21
N GLU A 60 -2.72 -6.17 -13.65
CA GLU A 60 -2.20 -5.82 -14.97
C GLU A 60 -0.67 -5.89 -14.99
N ILE A 61 -0.10 -6.54 -16.00
CA ILE A 61 1.35 -6.61 -16.21
C ILE A 61 1.72 -5.59 -17.29
N GLU A 62 2.36 -4.50 -16.88
CA GLU A 62 2.86 -3.48 -17.80
C GLU A 62 4.34 -3.75 -18.15
N ALA A 63 4.65 -3.94 -19.44
CA ALA A 63 5.98 -4.36 -19.91
C ALA A 63 7.15 -3.40 -19.57
N ASN A 64 6.86 -2.16 -19.18
CA ASN A 64 7.85 -1.13 -18.87
C ASN A 64 7.78 -0.64 -17.41
N ARG A 65 7.19 -1.41 -16.50
CA ARG A 65 7.13 -1.06 -15.08
C ARG A 65 7.56 -2.23 -14.21
N PHE A 66 8.14 -1.90 -13.05
CA PHE A 66 8.41 -2.91 -12.05
C PHE A 66 7.10 -3.51 -11.54
N GLN A 67 7.00 -4.84 -11.61
CA GLN A 67 5.86 -5.56 -11.09
C GLN A 67 5.86 -5.45 -9.56
N THR A 68 4.86 -4.79 -9.01
CA THR A 68 4.71 -4.58 -7.56
C THR A 68 3.69 -5.53 -6.94
N ALA A 69 2.95 -6.29 -7.75
CA ALA A 69 1.98 -7.27 -7.32
C ALA A 69 2.08 -8.53 -8.18
N LYS A 70 2.06 -9.70 -7.54
CA LYS A 70 2.17 -11.01 -8.19
C LYS A 70 1.12 -11.96 -7.63
N VAL A 71 0.43 -12.67 -8.51
CA VAL A 71 -0.42 -13.80 -8.13
C VAL A 71 0.31 -15.11 -8.45
N ALA A 72 0.31 -16.04 -7.50
CA ALA A 72 0.71 -17.42 -7.71
C ALA A 72 -0.23 -18.32 -6.91
N ASP A 73 -0.85 -19.29 -7.58
CA ASP A 73 -1.97 -20.06 -7.03
C ASP A 73 -3.00 -19.09 -6.42
N LYS A 74 -3.30 -19.20 -5.12
CA LYS A 74 -4.21 -18.32 -4.38
C LYS A 74 -3.53 -17.17 -3.65
N THR A 75 -2.22 -17.03 -3.77
CA THR A 75 -1.44 -16.06 -2.99
C THR A 75 -1.14 -14.82 -3.83
N VAL A 76 -1.59 -13.68 -3.32
CA VAL A 76 -1.21 -12.36 -3.82
C VAL A 76 -0.03 -11.86 -2.98
N THR A 77 1.11 -11.66 -3.63
CA THR A 77 2.30 -11.05 -3.03
C THR A 77 2.43 -9.62 -3.50
N LEU A 78 2.52 -8.69 -2.55
CA LEU A 78 2.71 -7.27 -2.80
C LEU A 78 4.12 -6.86 -2.39
N THR A 79 4.75 -6.00 -3.17
CA THR A 79 6.08 -5.46 -2.92
C THR A 79 6.07 -3.99 -3.28
N PHE A 80 6.01 -3.14 -2.26
CA PHE A 80 5.83 -1.69 -2.40
C PHE A 80 4.67 -1.32 -3.34
N HIS A 81 3.54 -2.03 -3.22
CA HIS A 81 2.38 -1.83 -4.07
C HIS A 81 1.50 -0.69 -3.53
N PRO A 82 1.14 0.32 -4.34
CA PRO A 82 0.28 1.43 -3.89
C PRO A 82 -1.08 0.96 -3.38
N ILE A 83 -1.53 1.52 -2.26
CA ILE A 83 -2.84 1.17 -1.67
C ILE A 83 -4.01 1.43 -2.62
N GLU A 84 -3.92 2.48 -3.44
CA GLU A 84 -4.95 2.85 -4.41
C GLU A 84 -5.10 1.80 -5.51
N LEU A 85 -3.99 1.23 -5.98
CA LEU A 85 -4.01 0.13 -6.95
C LEU A 85 -4.52 -1.15 -6.28
N ALA A 86 -4.08 -1.44 -5.05
CA ALA A 86 -4.58 -2.60 -4.30
C ALA A 86 -6.10 -2.55 -4.14
N LEU A 87 -6.65 -1.37 -3.83
CA LEU A 87 -8.10 -1.15 -3.72
C LEU A 87 -8.84 -1.41 -5.02
N GLN A 88 -8.28 -1.07 -6.18
CA GLN A 88 -8.90 -1.35 -7.48
C GLN A 88 -8.80 -2.82 -7.88
N GLN A 89 -7.70 -3.48 -7.51
CA GLN A 89 -7.38 -4.83 -7.96
C GLN A 89 -7.97 -5.93 -7.06
N LEU A 90 -8.27 -5.58 -5.80
CA LEU A 90 -8.68 -6.51 -4.74
C LEU A 90 -10.00 -6.07 -4.06
N SER A 91 -10.79 -5.19 -4.67
CA SER A 91 -11.99 -4.60 -4.05
C SER A 91 -13.03 -5.63 -3.59
N GLU A 92 -13.19 -6.71 -4.35
CA GLU A 92 -14.24 -7.71 -4.16
C GLU A 92 -13.66 -9.03 -3.61
N GLN A 93 -12.61 -8.94 -2.78
CA GLN A 93 -11.88 -10.09 -2.27
C GLN A 93 -11.90 -10.18 -0.74
N TYR A 94 -12.02 -11.41 -0.27
CA TYR A 94 -11.71 -11.82 1.09
C TYR A 94 -10.29 -12.36 1.13
N ALA A 95 -9.60 -12.11 2.24
CA ALA A 95 -8.23 -12.55 2.41
C ALA A 95 -7.94 -13.16 3.77
N THR A 96 -6.91 -14.00 3.78
CA THR A 96 -6.18 -14.41 4.98
C THR A 96 -4.70 -14.12 4.79
N GLY A 97 -4.04 -13.49 5.77
CA GLY A 97 -2.60 -13.22 5.69
C GLY A 97 -2.22 -11.90 6.33
N THR A 98 -1.08 -11.33 5.92
CA THR A 98 -0.58 -10.09 6.51
C THR A 98 0.01 -9.17 5.47
N LEU A 99 -0.21 -7.86 5.65
CA LEU A 99 0.42 -6.81 4.88
C LEU A 99 1.09 -5.82 5.84
N THR A 100 2.29 -5.41 5.49
CA THR A 100 2.98 -4.27 6.07
C THR A 100 2.75 -3.04 5.20
N LEU A 101 2.28 -1.97 5.82
CA LEU A 101 2.09 -0.66 5.24
C LEU A 101 3.29 0.22 5.56
N ALA A 102 3.92 0.78 4.54
CA ALA A 102 4.85 1.88 4.67
C ALA A 102 4.13 3.17 4.35
N ILE A 103 3.89 3.99 5.37
CA ILE A 103 3.14 5.24 5.32
C ILE A 103 4.15 6.38 5.39
N SER A 104 4.26 7.16 4.31
CA SER A 104 5.15 8.32 4.26
C SER A 104 4.36 9.57 3.89
N PRO A 105 4.64 10.74 4.48
CA PRO A 105 4.03 11.98 4.02
C PRO A 105 4.40 12.23 2.55
N ARG A 106 3.44 12.64 1.72
CA ARG A 106 3.77 13.07 0.34
C ARG A 106 4.60 14.37 0.41
N PRO A 107 5.67 14.51 -0.39
CA PRO A 107 6.36 15.78 -0.54
C PRO A 107 5.35 16.84 -1.01
N GLN A 108 5.34 18.01 -0.35
CA GLN A 108 4.59 19.19 -0.80
C GLN A 108 5.37 19.96 -1.85
#